data_AF-A0A291DZX0-F1
#
_entry.id   AF-A0A291DZX0-F1
#
_cell.length_a   1.000
_cell.length_b   1.000
_cell.length_c   1.000
_cell.angle_alpha   90.00
_cell.angle_beta   90.00
_cell.angle_gamma   90.00
#
_symmetry.space_group_name_H-M   'P 1'
#
loop_
_entity.id
_entity.type
_entity.pdbx_description
1 polymer ?
#
loop_
_entity_poly.entity_id
_entity_poly.type
_entity_poly.pdbx_seq_one_letter_code
_entity_poly.pdbx_strand_id
1 'polypeptide(L)'
;MYKNNDEAIDWETKRLLDEGVYTDTEQAYLEAEKIVNRIREQAKQRQIKQQFRLKVRSIKKQLNNGYDYANIPYAKNKKHWGDDI
;
A
#
# COMPACT_ATOMS: atom_id res chain seq x y z
N MET A 1 24.94 11.89 22.44
CA MET A 1 24.21 10.70 21.96
C MET A 1 22.84 11.17 21.48
N TYR A 2 22.49 10.83 20.24
CA TYR A 2 21.25 11.31 19.62
C TYR A 2 20.03 10.83 20.41
N LYS A 3 19.13 11.77 20.71
CA LYS A 3 18.07 11.61 21.74
C LYS A 3 16.90 10.72 21.31
N ASN A 4 16.89 10.25 20.06
CA ASN A 4 15.85 9.39 19.53
C ASN A 4 16.48 8.01 19.28
N ASN A 5 16.01 6.99 20.00
CA ASN A 5 16.41 5.58 19.80
C ASN A 5 15.80 5.03 18.49
N ASP A 6 16.06 5.69 17.37
CA ASP A 6 15.62 5.24 16.06
C ASP A 6 16.70 4.34 15.47
N GLU A 7 16.59 3.03 15.75
CA GLU A 7 17.56 2.03 15.31
C GLU A 7 17.83 2.11 13.80
N ALA A 8 16.80 2.45 13.00
CA ALA A 8 16.96 2.59 11.55
C ALA A 8 17.91 3.74 11.17
N ILE A 9 17.87 4.85 11.92
CA ILE A 9 18.76 5.99 11.71
C ILE A 9 20.17 5.64 12.19
N ASP A 10 20.32 4.94 13.31
CA ASP A 10 21.62 4.51 13.81
C ASP A 10 22.32 3.55 12.84
N TRP A 11 21.58 2.60 12.26
CA TRP A 11 22.09 1.68 11.24
C TRP A 11 22.53 2.40 9.97
N GLU A 12 21.72 3.34 9.45
CA GLU A 12 22.09 4.13 8.27
C GLU A 12 23.27 5.07 8.56
N THR A 13 23.32 5.67 9.75
CA THR A 13 24.45 6.52 10.18
C THR A 13 25.74 5.71 10.18
N LYS A 14 25.72 4.52 10.77
CA LYS A 14 26.87 3.62 10.78
C LYS A 14 27.28 3.23 9.36
N ARG A 15 26.33 2.87 8.50
CA ARG A 15 26.60 2.54 7.09
C ARG A 15 27.28 3.70 6.35
N LEU A 16 26.80 4.93 6.53
CA LEU A 16 27.36 6.13 5.90
C LEU A 16 28.79 6.44 6.38
N LEU A 17 29.08 6.17 7.65
CA LEU A 17 30.43 6.31 8.22
C LEU A 17 31.37 5.19 7.74
N ASP A 18 30.88 3.95 7.71
CA ASP A 18 31.64 2.77 7.24
C ASP A 18 31.98 2.88 5.74
N GLU A 19 31.08 3.44 4.92
CA GLU A 19 31.31 3.74 3.50
C GLU A 19 32.26 4.93 3.28
N GLY A 20 32.64 5.65 4.34
CA GLY A 20 33.51 6.83 4.28
C GLY A 20 32.88 8.04 3.60
N VAL A 21 31.55 8.05 3.44
CA VAL A 21 30.82 9.14 2.76
C VAL A 21 30.84 10.41 3.60
N TYR A 22 30.79 10.27 4.92
CA TYR A 22 30.91 11.37 5.87
C TYR A 22 32.02 11.06 6.88
N THR A 23 32.81 12.07 7.21
CA THR A 23 33.84 12.00 8.26
C THR A 23 33.31 12.45 9.62
N ASP A 24 32.29 13.31 9.61
CA ASP A 24 31.64 13.80 10.82
C ASP A 24 30.39 12.98 11.14
N THR A 25 30.33 12.50 12.39
CA THR A 25 29.21 11.70 12.91
C THR A 25 27.90 12.48 12.94
N GLU A 26 27.94 13.79 13.16
CA GLU A 26 26.71 14.59 13.23
C GLU A 26 26.10 14.78 11.84
N GLN A 27 26.96 15.05 10.85
CA GLN A 27 26.53 15.14 9.46
C GLN A 27 25.97 13.81 8.94
N ALA A 28 26.62 12.69 9.25
CA ALA A 28 26.14 11.37 8.88
C ALA A 28 24.74 11.10 9.45
N TYR A 29 24.49 11.48 10.70
CA TYR A 29 23.20 11.27 11.35
C TYR A 29 22.09 12.12 10.73
N LEU A 30 22.36 13.40 10.45
CA LEU A 30 21.39 14.30 9.80
C LEU A 30 20.96 13.78 8.42
N GLU A 31 21.90 13.20 7.67
CA GLU A 31 21.61 12.63 6.35
C GLU A 31 20.89 11.28 6.46
N ALA A 32 21.28 10.43 7.41
CA ALA A 32 20.57 9.19 7.72
C ALA A 32 19.10 9.46 8.08
N GLU A 33 18.82 10.48 8.90
CA GLU A 33 17.46 10.88 9.26
C GLU A 33 16.62 11.26 8.01
N LYS A 34 17.19 12.06 7.10
CA LYS A 34 16.52 12.44 5.84
C LYS A 34 16.22 11.21 4.97
N ILE A 35 17.17 10.29 4.86
CA ILE A 35 17.03 9.06 4.06
C ILE A 35 15.91 8.19 4.63
N VAL A 36 15.95 7.92 5.93
CA VAL A 36 14.96 7.08 6.61
C VAL A 36 13.56 7.69 6.50
N ASN A 37 13.44 9.00 6.74
CA ASN A 37 12.16 9.70 6.62
C ASN A 37 11.60 9.66 5.19
N ARG A 38 12.45 9.79 4.16
CA ARG A 38 12.03 9.65 2.76
C ARG A 38 11.52 8.24 2.47
N ILE A 39 12.21 7.21 2.96
CA ILE A 39 11.79 5.81 2.78
C ILE A 39 10.44 5.56 3.47
N ARG A 40 10.25 6.07 4.69
CA ARG A 40 8.99 5.99 5.44
C ARG A 40 7.83 6.63 4.68
N GLU A 41 8.04 7.83 4.15
CA GLU A 41 7.02 8.54 3.38
C GLU A 41 6.65 7.77 2.11
N GLN A 42 7.64 7.25 1.36
CA GLN A 42 7.38 6.39 0.21
C GLN A 42 6.63 5.11 0.58
N ALA A 43 6.98 4.46 1.70
CA ALA A 43 6.30 3.26 2.18
C ALA A 43 4.84 3.55 2.54
N LYS A 44 4.57 4.67 3.22
CA LYS A 44 3.21 5.13 3.55
C LYS A 44 2.37 5.35 2.29
N GLN A 45 2.93 6.03 1.29
CA GLN A 45 2.24 6.25 0.01
C GLN A 45 1.94 4.92 -0.70
N ARG A 46 2.90 3.98 -0.71
CA ARG A 46 2.69 2.63 -1.27
C ARG A 46 1.61 1.87 -0.52
N GLN A 47 1.58 1.94 0.80
CA GLN A 47 0.56 1.30 1.62
C GLN A 47 -0.84 1.85 1.30
N ILE A 48 -0.99 3.18 1.24
CA ILE A 48 -2.26 3.83 0.88
C ILE A 48 -2.72 3.38 -0.51
N LYS A 49 -1.82 3.34 -1.50
CA LYS A 49 -2.12 2.88 -2.86
C LYS A 49 -2.57 1.42 -2.88
N GLN A 50 -1.95 0.55 -2.08
CA GLN A 50 -2.35 -0.86 -1.97
C GLN A 50 -3.73 -1.00 -1.34
N GLN A 51 -3.99 -0.30 -0.23
CA GLN A 51 -5.30 -0.30 0.44
C GLN A 51 -6.41 0.18 -0.51
N PHE A 52 -6.15 1.26 -1.25
CA PHE A 52 -7.08 1.77 -2.26
C PHE A 52 -7.38 0.72 -3.34
N ARG A 53 -6.34 0.08 -3.90
CA ARG A 53 -6.50 -0.97 -4.92
C ARG A 53 -7.31 -2.16 -4.40
N LEU A 54 -7.05 -2.61 -3.17
CA LEU A 54 -7.80 -3.70 -2.54
C LEU A 54 -9.28 -3.32 -2.35
N LYS A 55 -9.56 -2.09 -1.89
CA LYS A 55 -10.93 -1.58 -1.72
C LYS A 55 -11.68 -1.54 -3.05
N VAL A 56 -11.08 -0.99 -4.10
CA VAL A 56 -11.67 -0.96 -5.46
C VAL A 56 -11.94 -2.37 -5.98
N ARG A 57 -10.98 -3.30 -5.80
CA ARG A 57 -11.15 -4.71 -6.19
C ARG A 57 -12.31 -5.36 -5.44
N SER A 58 -12.44 -5.08 -4.15
CA SER A 58 -13.55 -5.59 -3.33
C SER A 58 -14.91 -5.08 -3.84
N ILE A 59 -15.02 -3.77 -4.08
CA ILE A 59 -16.26 -3.16 -4.62
C ILE A 59 -16.62 -3.76 -5.98
N LYS A 60 -15.65 -3.88 -6.90
CA LYS A 60 -15.88 -4.51 -8.21
C LYS A 60 -16.35 -5.95 -8.09
N LYS A 61 -15.78 -6.72 -7.16
CA LYS A 61 -16.20 -8.10 -6.89
C LYS A 61 -17.63 -8.14 -6.36
N GLN A 62 -18.02 -7.23 -5.47
CA GLN A 62 -19.39 -7.14 -4.95
C GLN A 62 -20.40 -6.82 -6.05
N LEU A 63 -20.08 -5.89 -6.96
CA LEU A 63 -20.92 -5.56 -8.12
C LEU A 63 -21.03 -6.75 -9.09
N ASN A 64 -19.90 -7.40 -9.41
CA ASN A 64 -19.88 -8.53 -10.35
C ASN A 64 -20.53 -9.81 -9.78
N ASN A 65 -20.52 -9.98 -8.46
CA ASN A 65 -21.16 -11.11 -7.78
C ASN A 65 -22.69 -10.98 -7.68
N GLY A 66 -23.30 -10.00 -8.38
CA GLY A 66 -24.71 -10.12 -8.78
C GLY A 66 -25.74 -9.93 -7.66
N TYR A 67 -25.52 -8.99 -6.74
CA TYR A 67 -26.64 -8.50 -5.92
C TYR A 67 -27.66 -7.66 -6.71
N ASP A 68 -27.43 -7.42 -8.01
CA ASP A 68 -28.43 -6.84 -8.93
C ASP A 68 -29.53 -7.83 -9.36
N TYR A 69 -29.41 -9.13 -9.03
CA TYR A 69 -30.44 -10.13 -9.34
C TYR A 69 -31.23 -10.62 -8.12
N ALA A 70 -30.91 -10.18 -6.90
CA ALA A 70 -31.40 -10.86 -5.69
C ALA A 70 -32.75 -10.36 -5.16
N ASN A 71 -33.34 -9.27 -5.67
CA ASN A 71 -34.64 -8.81 -5.17
C ASN A 71 -35.44 -7.99 -6.20
N ILE A 72 -35.68 -8.55 -7.38
CA ILE A 72 -36.75 -8.05 -8.27
C ILE A 72 -37.95 -8.99 -8.03
N PRO A 73 -39.03 -8.54 -7.34
CA PRO A 73 -40.16 -9.39 -6.96
C PRO A 73 -40.97 -9.92 -8.15
N TYR A 74 -40.64 -9.48 -9.37
CA TYR A 74 -41.33 -9.79 -10.61
C TYR A 74 -40.40 -10.35 -11.68
N ALA A 75 -39.38 -11.13 -11.32
CA ALA A 75 -38.66 -12.00 -12.26
C ALA A 75 -39.56 -13.17 -12.74
N LYS A 76 -40.76 -12.81 -13.23
CA LYS A 76 -41.65 -13.65 -14.02
C LYS A 76 -41.13 -13.55 -15.45
N ASN A 77 -40.93 -14.68 -16.12
CA ASN A 77 -40.58 -14.81 -17.54
C ASN A 77 -39.08 -14.95 -17.86
N LYS A 78 -38.44 -16.04 -17.41
CA LYS A 78 -37.62 -16.78 -18.38
C LYS A 78 -38.53 -17.80 -19.05
N LYS A 79 -39.17 -17.38 -20.15
CA LYS A 79 -39.84 -18.29 -21.07
C LYS A 79 -38.82 -19.31 -21.54
N HIS A 80 -39.08 -20.58 -21.23
CA HIS A 80 -38.61 -21.71 -22.02
C HIS A 80 -39.05 -21.46 -23.46
N TRP A 81 -38.09 -21.15 -24.34
CA TRP A 81 -38.28 -21.30 -25.77
C TRP A 81 -37.63 -22.62 -26.12
N GLY A 82 -38.45 -23.66 -26.17
CA GLY A 82 -38.12 -24.88 -26.87
C GLY A 82 -38.18 -24.67 -28.39
N ASP A 83 -37.40 -25.51 -29.05
CA ASP A 83 -37.45 -25.97 -30.44
C ASP A 83 -37.13 -24.97 -31.56
N ASP A 84 -35.99 -25.20 -32.24
CA ASP A 84 -36.02 -25.53 -33.67
C ASP A 84 -34.67 -26.14 -34.16
N ILE A 85 -34.81 -27.25 -34.89
CA ILE A 85 -33.88 -28.10 -35.69
C ILE A 85 -33.31 -29.34 -35.00
#